data_AF-A0A1B6M877-F1
#
_entry.id   AF-A0A1B6M877-F1
#
_cell.length_a   1.000
_cell.length_b   1.000
_cell.length_c   1.000
_cell.angle_alpha   90.00
_cell.angle_beta   90.00
_cell.angle_gamma   90.00
#
_symmetry.space_group_name_H-M   'P 1'
#
loop_
_entity.id
_entity.type
_entity.pdbx_description
1 polymer ?
#
loop_
_entity_poly.entity_id
_entity_poly.type
_entity_poly.pdbx_seq_one_letter_code
_entity_poly.pdbx_strand_id
1 'polypeptide(L)'
;MFKKFDEKESVSGVQQLKSSVQKGIRSKLLEQFPYLESYVDSILPKKDTFRIVKCHDHIEIIVNGAGDLLFFRHREGPWMPTLRLLHKYPFFLPWQQVDKGAIRFVLSGANIMCPGLTSPGAIMTQAPKGTVVVSFIIV
;
A
#
# COMPACT_ATOMS: atom_id res chain seq x y z
N MET A 1 2.95 -11.27 -0.29
CA MET A 1 4.10 -10.45 -0.70
C MET A 1 5.22 -10.49 0.35
N PHE A 2 4.98 -10.08 1.60
CA PHE A 2 6.07 -9.94 2.60
C PHE A 2 6.17 -11.04 3.68
N LYS A 3 5.48 -12.19 3.53
CA LYS A 3 5.40 -13.22 4.60
C LYS A 3 6.75 -13.83 4.99
N LYS A 4 7.67 -13.96 4.03
CA LYS A 4 9.04 -14.49 4.23
C LYS A 4 10.10 -13.41 3.96
N PHE A 5 9.72 -12.14 4.02
CA PHE A 5 10.64 -11.05 3.74
C PHE A 5 11.56 -10.83 4.94
N ASP A 6 12.86 -10.80 4.68
CA ASP A 6 13.89 -10.40 5.65
C ASP A 6 14.69 -9.23 5.07
N GLU A 7 14.88 -8.17 5.85
CA GLU A 7 15.53 -6.95 5.38
C GLU A 7 16.98 -7.17 4.92
N LYS A 8 17.73 -8.03 5.61
CA LYS A 8 19.15 -8.26 5.32
C LYS A 8 19.35 -9.13 4.09
N GLU A 9 18.43 -10.06 3.87
CA GLU A 9 18.53 -11.02 2.76
C GLU A 9 17.75 -10.59 1.52
N SER A 10 16.67 -9.83 1.67
CA SER A 10 15.72 -9.56 0.58
C SER A 10 15.93 -8.22 -0.11
N VAL A 11 16.75 -7.31 0.45
CA VAL A 11 17.05 -6.01 -0.16
C VAL A 11 18.24 -6.15 -1.10
N SER A 12 18.03 -5.85 -2.39
CA SER A 12 19.07 -5.96 -3.42
C SER A 12 19.78 -4.64 -3.70
N GLY A 13 19.15 -3.50 -3.38
CA GLY A 13 19.80 -2.20 -3.50
C GLY A 13 18.86 -1.02 -3.28
N VAL A 14 19.45 0.17 -3.20
CA VAL A 14 18.72 1.42 -2.99
C VAL A 14 19.07 2.40 -4.11
N GLN A 15 18.05 2.97 -4.75
CA GLN A 15 18.19 3.93 -5.84
C GLN A 15 17.60 5.27 -5.43
N GLN A 16 18.40 6.32 -5.40
CA GLN A 16 17.89 7.68 -5.27
C GLN A 16 17.18 8.12 -6.55
N LEU A 17 15.99 8.70 -6.40
CA LEU A 17 15.17 9.11 -7.53
C LEU A 17 15.53 10.52 -8.02
N LYS A 18 15.63 10.67 -9.35
CA LYS A 18 15.69 11.98 -10.01
C LYS A 18 14.33 12.68 -9.89
N SER A 19 14.34 13.99 -9.82
CA SER A 19 13.13 14.83 -9.65
C SER A 19 12.06 14.61 -10.74
N SER A 20 12.45 14.31 -11.99
CA SER A 20 11.50 13.96 -13.05
C SER A 20 10.73 12.66 -12.76
N VAL A 21 11.42 11.64 -12.26
CA VAL A 21 10.83 10.34 -11.89
C VAL A 21 9.90 10.51 -10.69
N GLN A 22 10.33 11.29 -9.69
CA GLN A 22 9.51 11.59 -8.51
C GLN A 22 8.20 12.28 -8.91
N LYS A 23 8.25 13.26 -9.83
CA LYS A 23 7.04 13.93 -10.37
C LYS A 23 6.12 12.93 -11.05
N GLY A 24 6.67 12.03 -11.88
CA GLY A 24 5.88 10.99 -12.56
C GLY A 24 5.20 10.02 -11.59
N ILE A 25 5.91 9.58 -10.54
CA ILE A 25 5.34 8.72 -9.48
C ILE A 25 4.20 9.46 -8.77
N ARG A 26 4.40 10.73 -8.42
CA ARG A 26 3.39 11.52 -7.72
C ARG A 26 2.12 11.70 -8.56
N SER A 27 2.25 11.95 -9.86
CA SER A 27 1.11 11.98 -10.78
C SER A 27 0.35 10.65 -10.78
N LYS A 28 1.05 9.52 -10.93
CA LYS A 28 0.44 8.19 -10.89
C LYS A 28 -0.28 7.88 -9.57
N LEU A 29 0.28 8.32 -8.45
CA LEU A 29 -0.35 8.14 -7.13
C LEU A 29 -1.63 8.96 -6.99
N LEU A 30 -1.67 10.18 -7.53
CA LEU A 30 -2.88 11.01 -7.51
C LEU A 30 -3.96 10.50 -8.46
N GLU A 31 -3.58 9.95 -9.61
CA GLU A 31 -4.51 9.24 -10.51
C GLU A 31 -5.11 8.00 -9.82
N GLN A 32 -4.29 7.24 -9.09
CA GLN A 32 -4.73 6.02 -8.43
C GLN A 32 -5.51 6.30 -7.12
N PHE A 33 -5.14 7.35 -6.40
CA PHE A 33 -5.70 7.72 -5.10
C PHE A 33 -6.08 9.21 -5.07
N PRO A 34 -7.18 9.62 -5.72
CA PRO A 34 -7.55 11.04 -5.85
C PRO A 34 -7.71 11.75 -4.50
N TYR A 35 -8.20 11.05 -3.47
CA TYR A 35 -8.38 11.60 -2.13
C TYR A 35 -7.07 11.97 -1.42
N LEU A 36 -5.90 11.57 -1.94
CA LEU A 36 -4.60 12.00 -1.41
C LEU A 36 -4.17 13.40 -1.87
N GLU A 37 -4.88 14.06 -2.79
CA GLU A 37 -4.47 15.34 -3.37
C GLU A 37 -4.10 16.40 -2.31
N SER A 38 -4.91 16.55 -1.26
CA SER A 38 -4.66 17.52 -0.19
C SER A 38 -3.54 17.11 0.78
N TYR A 39 -3.10 15.86 0.74
CA TYR A 39 -2.13 15.28 1.70
C TYR A 39 -0.81 14.87 1.06
N VAL A 40 -0.76 14.81 -0.28
CA VAL A 40 0.40 14.31 -1.02
C VAL A 40 1.66 15.15 -0.76
N ASP A 41 1.55 16.45 -0.49
CA ASP A 41 2.70 17.29 -0.12
C ASP A 41 3.26 16.97 1.27
N SER A 42 2.42 16.43 2.17
CA SER A 42 2.85 15.97 3.50
C SER A 42 3.44 14.55 3.45
N ILE A 43 3.01 13.73 2.49
CA ILE A 43 3.48 12.34 2.32
C ILE A 43 4.72 12.29 1.43
N LEU A 44 4.70 13.02 0.31
CA LEU A 44 5.74 13.13 -0.70
C LEU A 44 6.03 14.62 -1.01
N PRO A 45 6.75 15.33 -0.11
CA PRO A 45 7.13 16.72 -0.34
C PRO A 45 8.00 16.90 -1.60
N LYS A 46 7.74 17.94 -2.39
CA LYS A 46 8.45 18.18 -3.67
C LYS A 46 9.97 18.36 -3.54
N LYS A 47 10.45 18.80 -2.37
CA LYS A 47 11.87 19.06 -2.09
C LYS A 47 12.59 17.86 -1.46
N ASP A 48 11.87 16.80 -1.14
CA ASP A 48 12.45 15.66 -0.43
C ASP A 48 13.21 14.72 -1.37
N THR A 49 14.18 14.01 -0.82
CA THR A 49 15.00 13.03 -1.54
C THR A 49 14.40 11.64 -1.42
N PHE A 50 13.50 11.28 -2.34
CA PHE A 50 12.94 9.93 -2.36
C PHE A 50 13.93 8.90 -2.87
N ARG A 51 13.87 7.71 -2.27
CA ARG A 51 14.62 6.53 -2.68
C ARG A 51 13.65 5.41 -2.99
N ILE A 52 14.02 4.57 -3.95
CA ILE A 52 13.40 3.26 -4.15
C ILE A 52 14.33 2.21 -3.59
N VAL A 53 13.84 1.45 -2.62
CA VAL A 53 14.47 0.21 -2.17
C VAL A 53 14.00 -0.90 -3.11
N LYS A 54 14.95 -1.50 -3.83
CA LYS A 54 14.72 -2.66 -4.67
C LYS A 54 14.93 -3.91 -3.83
N CYS A 55 13.99 -4.82 -3.93
CA CYS A 55 13.99 -6.07 -3.20
C CYS A 55 13.97 -7.25 -4.18
N HIS A 56 14.16 -8.45 -3.65
CA HIS A 56 13.87 -9.70 -4.35
C HIS A 56 12.41 -9.77 -4.80
N ASP A 57 12.13 -10.68 -5.73
CA ASP A 57 10.82 -10.84 -6.36
C ASP A 57 10.30 -9.58 -7.08
N HIS A 58 11.18 -8.67 -7.51
CA HIS A 58 10.79 -7.43 -8.19
C HIS A 58 9.86 -6.53 -7.36
N ILE A 59 10.04 -6.52 -6.05
CA ILE A 59 9.34 -5.59 -5.17
C ILE A 59 10.15 -4.28 -5.11
N GLU A 60 9.44 -3.17 -5.24
CA GLU A 60 10.00 -1.82 -5.08
C GLU A 60 9.25 -1.08 -3.98
N ILE A 61 9.98 -0.44 -3.08
CA ILE A 61 9.42 0.31 -1.94
C ILE A 61 9.91 1.76 -2.01
N ILE A 62 8.98 2.71 -1.96
CA ILE A 62 9.27 4.15 -1.88
C ILE A 62 9.56 4.50 -0.42
N VAL A 63 10.71 5.15 -0.21
CA VAL A 63 11.17 5.63 1.09
C VAL A 63 11.46 7.12 1.00
N ASN A 64 10.98 7.89 1.98
CA ASN A 64 11.24 9.32 2.07
C ASN A 64 12.59 9.63 2.73
N GLY A 65 12.98 10.91 2.80
CA GLY A 65 14.24 11.33 3.42
C GLY A 65 14.33 11.00 4.91
N ALA A 66 13.19 10.89 5.59
CA ALA A 66 13.09 10.53 7.01
C ALA A 66 13.21 9.02 7.26
N GLY A 67 13.18 8.18 6.22
CA GLY A 67 13.22 6.72 6.34
C GLY A 67 11.85 6.04 6.43
N ASP A 68 10.75 6.76 6.29
CA ASP A 68 9.41 6.17 6.28
C ASP A 68 9.15 5.40 4.98
N LEU A 69 8.61 4.18 5.12
CA LEU A 69 8.14 3.36 4.02
C LEU A 69 6.71 3.79 3.62
N LEU A 70 6.56 4.31 2.41
CA LEU A 70 5.29 4.95 1.99
C LEU A 70 4.43 4.03 1.15
N PHE A 71 4.94 3.63 -0.01
CA PHE A 71 4.24 2.78 -0.97
C PHE A 71 5.17 1.68 -1.46
N PHE A 72 4.59 0.56 -1.88
CA PHE A 72 5.30 -0.51 -2.54
C PHE A 72 4.56 -0.94 -3.79
N ARG A 73 5.28 -1.54 -4.73
CA ARG A 73 4.69 -2.22 -5.89
C ARG A 73 5.45 -3.49 -6.19
N HIS A 74 4.79 -4.41 -6.88
CA HIS A 74 5.40 -5.61 -7.42
C HIS A 74 5.43 -5.49 -8.94
N ARG A 75 6.63 -5.54 -9.53
CA ARG A 75 6.88 -5.27 -10.95
C ARG A 75 6.27 -3.92 -11.35
N GLU A 76 5.57 -3.87 -12.48
CA GLU A 76 4.85 -2.68 -12.98
C GLU A 76 3.39 -2.62 -12.51
N GLY A 77 3.06 -3.31 -11.42
CA GLY A 77 1.74 -3.28 -10.82
C GLY A 77 1.37 -1.93 -10.19
N PRO A 78 0.12 -1.81 -9.69
CA PRO A 78 -0.34 -0.63 -8.98
C PRO A 78 0.48 -0.39 -7.72
N TRP A 79 0.59 0.88 -7.30
CA TRP A 79 1.17 1.22 -6.02
C TRP A 79 0.21 0.81 -4.90
N MET A 80 0.75 0.26 -3.82
CA MET A 80 0.02 -0.13 -2.62
C MET A 80 0.63 0.61 -1.43
N PRO A 81 -0.18 1.27 -0.58
CA PRO A 81 0.36 1.94 0.60
C PRO A 81 0.82 0.93 1.64
N THR A 82 1.80 1.31 2.46
CA THR A 82 2.10 0.56 3.68
C THR A 82 0.97 0.69 4.69
N LEU A 83 0.80 -0.31 5.57
CA LEU A 83 -0.19 -0.22 6.65
C LEU A 83 0.07 0.99 7.57
N ARG A 84 1.33 1.38 7.77
CA ARG A 84 1.69 2.58 8.55
C ARG A 84 1.16 3.86 7.90
N LEU A 85 1.34 4.02 6.59
CA LEU A 85 0.81 5.17 5.87
C LEU A 85 -0.73 5.18 5.90
N LEU A 86 -1.34 4.01 5.70
CA LEU A 86 -2.78 3.85 5.68
C LEU A 86 -3.43 4.14 7.04
N HIS A 87 -2.82 3.74 8.16
CA HIS A 87 -3.31 4.08 9.49
C HIS A 87 -3.29 5.60 9.75
N LYS A 88 -2.33 6.32 9.15
CA LYS A 88 -2.25 7.80 9.25
C LYS A 88 -3.30 8.49 8.37
N TYR A 89 -3.64 7.90 7.24
CA TYR A 89 -4.62 8.44 6.29
C TYR A 89 -5.61 7.33 5.86
N PRO A 90 -6.59 6.95 6.68
CA PRO A 90 -7.45 5.80 6.38
C PRO A 90 -8.48 6.05 5.26
N PHE A 91 -8.70 7.31 4.88
CA PHE A 91 -9.80 7.73 4.01
C PHE A 91 -9.54 7.55 2.51
N PHE A 92 -8.29 7.36 2.08
CA PHE A 92 -7.96 7.38 0.64
C PHE A 92 -8.12 6.03 -0.08
N LEU A 93 -8.42 4.97 0.67
CA LEU A 93 -8.74 3.65 0.11
C LEU A 93 -10.17 3.24 0.47
N PRO A 94 -10.90 2.60 -0.47
CA PRO A 94 -12.14 1.93 -0.13
C PRO A 94 -11.86 0.77 0.82
N TRP A 95 -12.72 0.63 1.83
CA TRP A 95 -12.57 -0.37 2.87
C TRP A 95 -13.53 -1.54 2.70
N GLN A 96 -13.09 -2.71 3.15
CA GLN A 96 -13.86 -3.94 3.24
C GLN A 96 -13.82 -4.41 4.69
N GLN A 97 -14.96 -4.72 5.28
CA GLN A 97 -15.00 -5.32 6.61
C GLN A 97 -15.20 -6.82 6.46
N VAL A 98 -14.24 -7.58 7.00
CA VAL A 98 -14.30 -9.04 7.00
C VAL A 98 -14.98 -9.55 8.26
N ASP A 99 -15.58 -10.74 8.14
CA ASP A 99 -16.12 -11.46 9.28
C ASP A 99 -15.06 -11.80 10.34
N LYS A 100 -15.48 -11.91 11.61
CA LYS A 100 -14.61 -12.26 12.73
C LYS A 100 -13.88 -13.59 12.51
N GLY A 101 -14.51 -14.57 11.86
CA GLY A 101 -13.88 -15.85 11.56
C GLY A 101 -12.68 -15.76 10.60
N ALA A 102 -12.63 -14.72 9.77
CA ALA A 102 -11.57 -14.54 8.76
C ALA A 102 -10.29 -13.89 9.32
N ILE A 103 -10.39 -13.16 10.44
CA ILE A 103 -9.30 -12.33 11.01
C ILE A 103 -7.97 -13.09 11.12
N ARG A 104 -8.00 -14.27 11.75
CA ARG A 104 -6.79 -15.10 11.97
C ARG A 104 -6.09 -15.45 10.66
N PHE A 105 -6.87 -15.74 9.62
CA PHE A 105 -6.36 -16.14 8.32
C PHE A 105 -5.79 -14.95 7.56
N VAL A 106 -6.48 -13.79 7.61
CA VAL A 106 -6.00 -12.53 7.02
C VAL A 106 -4.66 -12.12 7.63
N LEU A 107 -4.54 -12.15 8.96
CA LEU A 107 -3.27 -11.86 9.65
C LEU A 107 -2.15 -12.86 9.31
N SER A 108 -2.50 -14.07 8.88
CA SER A 108 -1.56 -15.09 8.40
C SER A 108 -1.19 -14.94 6.91
N GLY A 109 -1.74 -13.92 6.24
CA GLY A 109 -1.53 -13.61 4.82
C GLY A 109 -2.42 -14.40 3.86
N ALA A 110 -3.52 -14.98 4.32
CA ALA A 110 -4.48 -15.66 3.45
C ALA A 110 -5.34 -14.66 2.65
N ASN A 111 -5.82 -15.09 1.49
CA ASN A 111 -6.78 -14.32 0.71
C ASN A 111 -8.16 -14.35 1.39
N ILE A 112 -8.92 -13.27 1.21
CA ILE A 112 -10.30 -13.18 1.67
C ILE A 112 -11.20 -13.82 0.60
N MET A 113 -11.93 -14.86 0.98
CA MET A 113 -12.90 -15.53 0.11
C MET A 113 -14.26 -14.82 0.21
N CYS A 114 -15.08 -14.90 -0.84
CA CYS A 114 -16.37 -14.21 -0.91
C CYS A 114 -17.27 -14.38 0.34
N PRO A 115 -17.41 -15.58 0.94
CA PRO A 115 -18.22 -15.75 2.15
C PRO A 115 -17.75 -14.92 3.35
N GLY A 116 -16.46 -14.56 3.40
CA GLY A 116 -15.91 -13.67 4.43
C GLY A 116 -16.28 -12.20 4.28
N LEU A 117 -16.91 -11.82 3.14
CA LEU A 117 -17.40 -10.48 2.83
C LEU A 117 -18.92 -10.39 2.70
N THR A 118 -19.62 -11.53 2.62
CA THR A 118 -21.08 -11.60 2.46
C THR A 118 -21.79 -12.17 3.69
N SER A 119 -21.07 -12.41 4.79
CA SER A 119 -21.66 -12.85 6.06
C SER A 119 -22.35 -11.67 6.78
N PRO A 120 -23.21 -11.93 7.80
CA PRO A 120 -23.89 -10.88 8.54
C PRO A 120 -22.96 -9.89 9.26
N GLY A 121 -21.73 -10.32 9.62
CA GLY A 121 -20.73 -9.47 10.29
C GLY A 121 -19.79 -8.73 9.34
N ALA A 122 -19.94 -8.95 8.02
CA ALA A 122 -19.12 -8.32 7.00
C ALA A 122 -19.83 -7.13 6.36
N ILE A 123 -19.05 -6.16 5.88
CA ILE A 123 -19.55 -5.02 5.11
C ILE A 123 -18.70 -4.90 3.87
N MET A 124 -19.33 -5.08 2.71
CA MET A 124 -18.67 -5.00 1.42
C MET A 124 -18.94 -3.64 0.78
N THR A 125 -17.90 -2.81 0.66
CA THR A 125 -17.98 -1.57 -0.12
C THR A 125 -17.82 -1.92 -1.59
N GLN A 126 -18.63 -1.32 -2.47
CA GLN A 126 -18.49 -1.56 -3.90
C GLN A 126 -17.13 -1.09 -4.41
N ALA A 127 -16.40 -1.98 -5.07
CA ALA A 127 -15.10 -1.71 -5.64
C ALA A 127 -14.93 -2.47 -6.98
N PRO A 128 -14.60 -1.79 -8.09
CA PRO A 128 -14.32 -2.46 -9.35
C PRO A 128 -13.17 -3.47 -9.25
N LYS A 129 -13.18 -4.49 -10.11
CA LYS A 129 -12.08 -5.46 -10.20
C LYS A 129 -10.75 -4.74 -10.45
N GLY A 130 -9.73 -5.08 -9.67
CA GLY A 130 -8.39 -4.48 -9.76
C GLY A 130 -8.18 -3.26 -8.87
N THR A 131 -9.22 -2.79 -8.18
CA THR A 131 -9.11 -1.71 -7.17
C THR A 131 -8.30 -2.20 -5.98
N VAL A 132 -7.33 -1.42 -5.54
CA VAL A 132 -6.64 -1.64 -4.26
C VAL A 132 -7.61 -1.27 -3.14
N VAL A 133 -7.83 -2.18 -2.20
CA VAL A 133 -8.76 -2.00 -1.07
C VAL A 133 -8.04 -2.25 0.24
N VAL A 134 -8.56 -1.68 1.32
CA VAL A 134 -8.14 -2.01 2.69
C VAL A 134 -9.14 -2.95 3.34
N SER A 135 -8.66 -3.97 4.04
CA SER A 135 -9.51 -4.80 4.91
C SER A 135 -9.41 -4.30 6.35
N PHE A 136 -10.53 -3.85 6.92
CA PHE A 136 -10.64 -3.53 8.34
C PHE A 136 -11.20 -4.71 9.12
N ILE A 137 -10.85 -4.72 10.39
CA ILE A 137 -11.34 -5.63 11.41
C ILE A 137 -11.90 -4.75 12.51
N ILE A 138 -13.21 -4.75 12.70
CA ILE A 138 -13.83 -4.15 13.89
C ILE A 138 -13.81 -5.22 14.97
N VAL A 139 -13.05 -4.97 16.04
CA VAL A 139 -12.94 -5.83 17.23
C VAL A 139 -14.08 -5.52 18.19
#